data_AF-A0A951Z1R7-F1
#
_entry.id   AF-A0A951Z1R7-F1
#
_cell.length_a   1.000
_cell.length_b   1.000
_cell.length_c   1.000
_cell.angle_alpha   90.00
_cell.angle_beta   90.00
_cell.angle_gamma   90.00
#
_symmetry.space_group_name_H-M   'P 1'
#
loop_
_entity.id
_entity.type
_entity.pdbx_description
1 polymer ?
#
loop_
_entity_poly.entity_id
_entity_poly.type
_entity_poly.pdbx_seq_one_letter_code
_entity_poly.pdbx_strand_id
1 'polypeptide(L)'
;MNRFDWQAYVDGTLGPEERARHETRLAQDEIARREVEGLRSLKREVRKAALSEPVPRATLLAGLKRAQRHPLALPSRIAVVACLAMTLLVGAYVFDPVKLDRSPVTEEFATSNAIVAAQWVKEQTGLPAPIIKMRCGARIRAAKYGDGWAGYQFEHEGRRFRLFMSRCNKPFDGARVVTKAGKEFYVGKGIGWKQNGIAYYLRGGDEATRWNMAIECVTSIESQRARRL
;
A
#
# COMPACT_ATOMS: atom_id res chain seq x y z
N MET A 1 -19.73 4.16 33.56
CA MET A 1 -19.48 5.10 32.44
C MET A 1 -18.79 4.33 31.33
N ASN A 2 -19.44 4.20 30.17
CA ASN A 2 -18.87 3.47 29.03
C ASN A 2 -17.80 4.38 28.39
N ARG A 3 -16.52 4.10 28.66
CA ARG A 3 -15.39 4.88 28.15
C ARG A 3 -15.21 4.52 26.67
N PHE A 4 -15.20 5.52 25.78
CA PHE A 4 -14.88 5.30 24.38
C PHE A 4 -13.45 4.75 24.27
N ASP A 5 -13.28 3.64 23.54
CA ASP A 5 -11.97 3.02 23.33
C ASP A 5 -11.27 3.67 22.14
N TRP A 6 -10.67 4.83 22.41
CA TRP A 6 -9.91 5.57 21.42
C TRP A 6 -8.68 4.81 20.90
N GLN A 7 -8.14 3.87 21.69
CA GLN A 7 -7.02 3.06 21.27
C GLN A 7 -7.44 2.06 20.19
N ALA A 8 -8.53 1.31 20.40
CA ALA A 8 -9.11 0.42 19.39
C ALA A 8 -9.53 1.18 18.11
N TYR A 9 -10.02 2.42 18.26
CA TYR A 9 -10.30 3.30 17.13
C TYR A 9 -9.03 3.64 16.32
N VAL A 10 -7.95 4.05 16.99
CA VAL A 10 -6.65 4.38 16.35
C VAL A 10 -5.96 3.14 15.78
N ASP A 11 -6.16 1.97 16.38
CA ASP A 11 -5.63 0.70 15.90
C ASP A 11 -6.47 0.08 14.77
N GLY A 12 -7.67 0.62 14.52
CA GLY A 12 -8.56 0.18 13.45
C GLY A 12 -9.18 -1.19 13.70
N THR A 13 -9.25 -1.64 14.95
CA THR A 13 -9.78 -2.94 15.37
C THR A 13 -11.28 -2.92 15.63
N LEU A 14 -11.89 -1.72 15.70
CA LEU A 14 -13.33 -1.56 15.91
C LEU A 14 -14.18 -2.09 14.75
N GLY A 15 -15.34 -2.64 15.11
CA GLY A 15 -16.39 -2.99 14.16
C GLY A 15 -16.97 -1.74 13.45
N PRO A 16 -17.63 -1.91 12.30
CA PRO A 16 -18.16 -0.79 11.52
C PRO A 16 -19.17 0.10 12.26
N GLU A 17 -20.01 -0.49 13.13
CA GLU A 17 -21.00 0.26 13.91
C GLU A 17 -20.37 1.06 15.05
N GLU A 18 -19.46 0.45 15.81
CA GLU A 18 -18.75 1.12 16.90
C GLU A 18 -17.91 2.26 16.37
N ARG A 19 -17.26 2.05 15.23
CA ARG A 19 -16.48 3.07 14.55
C ARG A 19 -17.32 4.29 14.15
N ALA A 20 -18.52 4.07 13.61
CA ALA A 20 -19.42 5.16 13.26
C ALA A 20 -19.77 6.01 14.50
N ARG A 21 -19.98 5.38 15.66
CA ARG A 21 -20.22 6.09 16.93
C ARG A 21 -19.02 6.94 17.36
N HIS A 22 -17.80 6.42 17.19
CA HIS A 22 -16.57 7.16 17.49
C HIS A 22 -16.39 8.37 16.54
N GLU A 23 -16.70 8.20 15.26
CA GLU A 23 -16.66 9.28 14.26
C GLU A 23 -17.68 10.38 14.56
N THR A 24 -18.91 10.02 14.95
CA THR A 24 -19.93 10.99 15.39
C THR A 24 -19.45 11.79 16.61
N ARG A 25 -18.82 11.11 17.59
CA ARG A 25 -18.30 11.79 18.78
C ARG A 25 -17.15 12.75 18.44
N LEU A 26 -16.23 12.34 17.57
CA LEU A 26 -15.12 13.19 17.12
C LEU A 26 -15.60 14.45 16.38
N ALA A 27 -16.72 14.37 15.66
CA ALA A 27 -17.29 15.54 15.01
C ALA A 27 -17.77 16.60 16.01
N GLN A 28 -18.28 16.16 17.17
CA GLN A 28 -18.94 17.02 18.15
C GLN A 28 -18.03 17.49 19.29
N ASP A 29 -16.98 16.74 19.61
CA ASP A 29 -16.17 16.94 20.82
C ASP A 29 -14.70 17.28 20.48
N GLU A 30 -14.26 18.47 20.88
CA GLU A 30 -12.87 18.92 20.68
C GLU A 30 -11.87 18.18 21.59
N ILE A 31 -12.28 17.80 22.80
CA ILE A 31 -11.42 17.07 23.74
C ILE A 31 -11.13 15.68 23.17
N ALA A 32 -12.16 15.01 22.64
CA ALA A 32 -12.03 13.72 21.97
C ALA A 32 -11.06 13.79 20.76
N ARG A 33 -11.10 14.89 19.99
CA ARG A 33 -10.16 15.11 18.88
C ARG A 33 -8.72 15.21 19.37
N ARG A 34 -8.48 15.99 20.43
CA ARG A 34 -7.13 16.13 21.03
C ARG A 34 -6.61 14.81 21.60
N GLU A 35 -7.47 14.00 22.23
CA GLU A 35 -7.08 12.70 22.77
C GLU A 35 -6.66 11.72 21.66
N VAL A 36 -7.45 11.64 20.58
CA VAL A 36 -7.12 10.81 19.41
C VAL A 36 -5.84 11.30 18.72
N GLU A 37 -5.66 12.61 18.60
CA GLU A 37 -4.45 13.19 18.02
C GLU A 37 -3.21 12.90 18.88
N GLY A 38 -3.33 12.98 20.20
CA GLY A 38 -2.29 12.59 21.15
C GLY A 38 -1.88 11.12 21.00
N LEU A 39 -2.85 10.20 20.92
CA LEU A 39 -2.60 8.78 20.70
C LEU A 39 -1.90 8.51 19.35
N ARG A 40 -2.30 9.22 18.29
CA ARG A 40 -1.64 9.12 16.98
C ARG A 40 -0.21 9.62 17.03
N SER A 41 0.04 10.76 17.69
CA SER A 41 1.38 11.32 17.87
C SER A 41 2.28 10.36 18.65
N LEU A 42 1.80 9.80 19.76
CA LEU A 42 2.55 8.82 20.54
C LEU A 42 2.92 7.60 19.69
N LYS A 43 1.95 7.04 18.97
CA LYS A 43 2.17 5.89 18.07
C LYS A 43 3.19 6.20 16.98
N ARG A 44 3.16 7.42 16.44
CA ARG A 44 4.13 7.90 15.44
C ARG A 44 5.54 7.94 16.00
N GLU A 45 5.73 8.54 17.19
CA GLU A 45 7.05 8.66 17.82
C GLU A 45 7.61 7.30 18.26
N VAL A 46 6.79 6.43 18.86
CA VAL A 46 7.19 5.05 19.20
C VAL A 46 7.64 4.30 17.95
N ARG A 47 6.91 4.45 16.84
CA ARG A 47 7.27 3.78 15.58
C ARG A 47 8.53 4.35 14.96
N LYS A 48 8.70 5.67 14.99
CA LYS A 48 9.92 6.34 14.52
C LYS A 48 11.14 5.90 15.32
N ALA A 49 11.00 5.76 16.65
CA ALA A 49 12.05 5.23 17.52
C ALA A 49 12.34 3.75 17.21
N ALA A 50 11.32 2.90 17.05
CA ALA A 50 11.53 1.50 16.67
C ALA A 50 12.21 1.34 15.30
N LEU A 51 12.04 2.32 14.39
CA LEU A 51 12.67 2.33 13.08
C LEU A 51 14.06 2.96 13.07
N SER A 52 14.48 3.64 14.13
CA SER A 52 15.84 4.17 14.25
C SER A 52 16.85 3.09 14.65
N GLU A 53 16.38 1.97 15.19
CA GLU A 53 17.21 0.81 15.46
C GLU A 53 17.76 0.23 14.14
N PRO A 54 19.09 0.07 14.01
CA PRO A 54 19.69 -0.48 12.81
C PRO A 54 19.26 -1.94 12.64
N VAL A 55 18.46 -2.21 11.61
CA VAL A 55 18.09 -3.58 11.24
C VAL A 55 19.36 -4.37 10.90
N PRO A 56 19.60 -5.56 11.50
CA PRO A 56 20.79 -6.36 11.25
C PRO A 56 20.72 -7.03 9.86
N ARG A 57 20.88 -6.22 8.81
CA ARG A 57 20.78 -6.62 7.40
C ARG A 57 21.74 -7.75 7.07
N ALA A 58 22.96 -7.72 7.63
CA ALA A 58 23.97 -8.75 7.41
C ALA A 58 23.50 -10.14 7.89
N THR A 59 22.92 -10.21 9.08
CA THR A 59 22.41 -11.46 9.69
C THR A 59 21.22 -12.01 8.92
N LEU A 60 20.29 -11.15 8.50
CA LEU A 60 19.13 -11.53 7.70
C LEU A 60 19.52 -12.04 6.30
N LEU A 61 20.45 -11.34 5.63
CA LEU A 61 20.97 -11.76 4.32
C LEU A 61 21.79 -13.06 4.43
N ALA A 62 22.53 -13.26 5.51
CA ALA A 62 23.24 -14.51 5.76
C ALA A 62 22.27 -15.68 5.99
N GLY A 63 21.18 -15.47 6.73
CA GLY A 63 20.12 -16.47 6.92
C GLY A 63 19.44 -16.86 5.61
N LEU A 64 19.08 -15.88 4.77
CA LEU A 64 18.53 -16.11 3.43
C LEU A 64 19.51 -16.85 2.52
N LYS A 65 20.78 -16.45 2.48
CA LYS A 65 21.82 -17.14 1.69
C LYS A 65 22.04 -18.58 2.16
N ARG A 66 21.94 -18.85 3.46
CA ARG A 66 22.08 -20.22 4.00
C ARG A 66 20.90 -21.10 3.62
N ALA A 67 19.67 -20.59 3.69
CA ALA A 67 18.47 -21.29 3.23
C ALA A 67 18.51 -21.55 1.71
N GLN A 68 19.10 -20.64 0.93
CA GLN A 68 19.27 -20.80 -0.52
C GLN A 68 20.37 -21.80 -0.90
N ARG A 69 21.37 -22.03 -0.03
CA ARG A 69 22.54 -22.90 -0.29
C ARG A 69 22.31 -24.37 0.08
N HIS A 70 21.32 -24.68 0.92
CA HIS A 70 20.97 -26.06 1.26
C HIS A 70 19.51 -26.37 0.88
N PRO A 71 19.18 -26.47 -0.42
CA PRO A 71 18.00 -27.21 -0.81
C PRO A 71 18.22 -28.67 -0.37
N LEU A 72 17.28 -29.23 0.40
CA LEU A 72 17.30 -30.63 0.84
C LEU A 72 17.72 -31.55 -0.32
N ALA A 73 18.82 -32.29 -0.15
CA ALA A 73 19.46 -33.04 -1.21
C ALA A 73 18.56 -34.18 -1.71
N LEU A 74 18.02 -34.03 -2.92
CA LEU A 74 17.32 -35.08 -3.66
C LEU A 74 18.21 -35.59 -4.81
N PRO A 75 18.21 -36.91 -5.10
CA PRO A 75 19.16 -37.53 -6.00
C PRO A 75 18.99 -37.09 -7.45
N SER A 76 20.14 -37.03 -8.11
CA SER A 76 20.45 -36.26 -9.31
C SER A 76 19.98 -36.93 -10.61
N ARG A 77 19.24 -36.17 -11.42
CA ARG A 77 19.42 -35.95 -12.88
C ARG A 77 18.13 -35.43 -13.54
N ILE A 78 16.96 -35.77 -13.00
CA ILE A 78 15.67 -35.14 -13.39
C ILE A 78 15.49 -33.77 -12.72
N ALA A 79 16.12 -33.58 -11.55
CA ALA A 79 16.02 -32.36 -10.76
C ALA A 79 16.70 -31.13 -11.39
N VAL A 80 17.69 -31.26 -12.29
CA VAL A 80 18.45 -30.09 -12.80
C VAL A 80 17.60 -29.25 -13.77
N VAL A 81 16.84 -29.89 -14.65
CA VAL A 81 15.92 -29.19 -15.57
C VAL A 81 14.73 -28.62 -14.81
N ALA A 82 14.18 -29.38 -13.86
CA ALA A 82 13.11 -28.92 -12.98
C ALA A 82 13.56 -27.79 -12.04
N CYS A 83 14.80 -27.79 -11.54
CA CYS A 83 15.34 -26.74 -10.69
C CYS A 83 15.68 -25.48 -11.48
N LEU A 84 16.19 -25.57 -12.71
CA LEU A 84 16.39 -24.40 -13.57
C LEU A 84 15.04 -23.75 -13.94
N ALA A 85 14.06 -24.55 -14.34
CA ALA A 85 12.69 -24.10 -14.58
C ALA A 85 12.06 -23.52 -13.31
N MET A 86 12.23 -24.16 -12.14
CA MET A 86 11.77 -23.61 -10.86
C MET A 86 12.55 -22.36 -10.45
N THR A 87 13.86 -22.22 -10.69
CA THR A 87 14.58 -20.98 -10.34
C THR A 87 14.21 -19.82 -11.27
N LEU A 88 13.87 -20.07 -12.53
CA LEU A 88 13.31 -19.07 -13.45
C LEU A 88 11.86 -18.71 -13.07
N LEU A 89 11.02 -19.69 -12.73
CA LEU A 89 9.64 -19.48 -12.26
C LEU A 89 9.59 -18.82 -10.88
N VAL A 90 10.40 -19.27 -9.93
CA VAL A 90 10.54 -18.71 -8.56
C VAL A 90 11.25 -17.37 -8.60
N GLY A 91 12.21 -17.15 -9.49
CA GLY A 91 12.82 -15.83 -9.72
C GLY A 91 11.79 -14.80 -10.17
N ALA A 92 10.93 -15.16 -11.12
CA ALA A 92 9.80 -14.35 -11.55
C ALA A 92 8.70 -14.20 -10.47
N TYR A 93 8.51 -15.21 -9.61
CA TYR A 93 7.53 -15.17 -8.51
C TYR A 93 8.02 -14.47 -7.23
N VAL A 94 9.33 -14.40 -6.98
CA VAL A 94 9.92 -13.85 -5.75
C VAL A 94 10.35 -12.40 -5.96
N PHE A 95 10.89 -12.05 -7.13
CA PHE A 95 11.36 -10.70 -7.42
C PHE A 95 10.22 -9.83 -7.97
N ASP A 96 9.85 -8.79 -7.24
CA ASP A 96 8.99 -7.73 -7.77
C ASP A 96 9.90 -6.71 -8.47
N PRO A 97 9.88 -6.58 -9.81
CA PRO A 97 10.76 -5.64 -10.52
C PRO A 97 10.45 -4.17 -10.18
N VAL A 98 9.29 -3.92 -9.54
CA VAL A 98 8.88 -2.59 -9.10
C VAL A 98 9.58 -2.22 -7.78
N LYS A 99 10.41 -1.17 -7.84
CA LYS A 99 11.26 -0.65 -6.76
C LYS A 99 10.65 0.54 -6.02
N LEU A 100 9.33 0.62 -5.96
CA LEU A 100 8.66 1.70 -5.24
C LEU A 100 8.93 1.57 -3.74
N ASP A 101 9.22 2.69 -3.09
CA ASP A 101 9.48 2.68 -1.65
C ASP A 101 8.24 2.19 -0.90
N ARG A 102 8.48 1.25 -0.01
CA ARG A 102 7.50 0.58 0.84
C ARG A 102 8.06 0.47 2.26
N SER A 103 8.91 1.42 2.63
CA SER A 103 9.42 1.60 3.98
C SER A 103 8.28 1.50 4.99
N PRO A 104 8.54 1.07 6.22
CA PRO A 104 7.49 0.82 7.19
C PRO A 104 6.57 2.04 7.33
N VAL A 105 5.28 1.77 7.41
CA VAL A 105 4.24 2.81 7.57
C VAL A 105 4.63 3.71 8.75
N THR A 106 4.72 5.01 8.56
CA THR A 106 4.89 5.96 9.67
C THR A 106 3.57 6.12 10.41
N GLU A 107 2.49 6.34 9.66
CA GLU A 107 1.15 6.49 10.23
C GLU A 107 0.08 5.93 9.30
N GLU A 108 -1.03 5.53 9.91
CA GLU A 108 -2.20 5.00 9.26
C GLU A 108 -3.44 5.74 9.76
N PHE A 109 -4.21 6.27 8.81
CA PHE A 109 -5.49 6.88 9.06
C PHE A 109 -6.59 5.97 8.52
N ALA A 110 -7.26 5.29 9.43
CA ALA A 110 -8.38 4.45 9.06
C ALA A 110 -9.54 5.36 8.59
N THR A 111 -10.06 5.14 7.38
CA THR A 111 -11.26 5.80 6.87
C THR A 111 -11.93 5.00 5.76
N SER A 112 -13.25 5.14 5.62
CA SER A 112 -14.05 4.62 4.50
C SER A 112 -14.37 5.68 3.44
N ASN A 113 -13.96 6.94 3.64
CA ASN A 113 -14.23 8.05 2.74
C ASN A 113 -12.99 8.40 1.90
N ALA A 114 -13.08 8.18 0.59
CA ALA A 114 -11.97 8.42 -0.35
C ALA A 114 -11.52 9.89 -0.42
N ILE A 115 -12.43 10.85 -0.18
CA ILE A 115 -12.09 12.28 -0.20
C ILE A 115 -11.26 12.63 1.03
N VAL A 116 -11.72 12.20 2.21
CA VAL A 116 -11.01 12.44 3.48
C VAL A 116 -9.65 11.74 3.47
N ALA A 117 -9.57 10.52 2.93
CA ALA A 117 -8.31 9.81 2.75
C ALA A 117 -7.32 10.59 1.86
N ALA A 118 -7.78 11.11 0.73
CA ALA A 118 -6.93 11.85 -0.21
C ALA A 118 -6.44 13.17 0.38
N GLN A 119 -7.31 13.89 1.08
CA GLN A 119 -6.94 15.11 1.78
C GLN A 119 -5.90 14.83 2.86
N TRP A 120 -6.12 13.80 3.68
CA TRP A 120 -5.17 13.42 4.72
C TRP A 120 -3.80 13.06 4.14
N VAL A 121 -3.73 12.25 3.08
CA VAL A 121 -2.45 11.92 2.43
C VAL A 121 -1.73 13.17 1.92
N LYS A 122 -2.47 14.10 1.31
CA LYS A 122 -1.92 15.35 0.80
C LYS A 122 -1.36 16.21 1.94
N GLU A 123 -2.05 16.29 3.08
CA GLU A 123 -1.59 17.03 4.25
C GLU A 123 -0.31 16.43 4.86
N GLN A 124 -0.21 15.09 4.91
CA GLN A 124 0.95 14.43 5.52
C GLN A 124 2.19 14.40 4.62
N THR A 125 2.01 14.32 3.30
CA THR A 125 3.13 14.01 2.37
C THR A 125 3.31 15.02 1.22
N GLY A 126 2.34 15.91 1.02
CA GLY A 126 2.29 16.78 -0.15
C GLY A 126 2.08 16.03 -1.48
N LEU A 127 1.82 14.72 -1.45
CA LEU A 127 1.51 13.94 -2.65
C LEU A 127 0.07 14.19 -3.08
N PRO A 128 -0.21 14.52 -4.37
CA PRO A 128 -1.57 14.58 -4.89
C PRO A 128 -2.12 13.15 -5.02
N ALA A 129 -2.75 12.71 -3.94
CA ALA A 129 -3.37 11.41 -3.86
C ALA A 129 -4.70 11.40 -4.65
N PRO A 130 -4.93 10.41 -5.52
CA PRO A 130 -6.13 10.35 -6.32
C PRO A 130 -7.33 10.01 -5.45
N ILE A 131 -8.48 10.61 -5.76
CA ILE A 131 -9.76 10.20 -5.18
C ILE A 131 -10.28 9.06 -6.04
N ILE A 132 -10.17 7.83 -5.53
CA ILE A 132 -10.58 6.65 -6.27
C ILE A 132 -11.99 6.25 -5.83
N LYS A 133 -12.96 6.48 -6.72
CA LYS A 133 -14.29 5.88 -6.62
C LYS A 133 -14.23 4.53 -7.31
N MET A 134 -14.18 3.46 -6.55
CA MET A 134 -14.05 2.10 -7.10
C MET A 134 -15.39 1.63 -7.65
N ARG A 135 -15.58 1.60 -8.97
CA ARG A 135 -16.82 1.07 -9.60
C ARG A 135 -17.07 -0.41 -9.28
N CYS A 136 -16.00 -1.15 -8.99
CA CYS A 136 -16.09 -2.55 -8.55
C CYS A 136 -16.66 -2.71 -7.13
N GLY A 137 -16.97 -1.64 -6.38
CA GLY A 137 -17.46 -1.77 -5.01
C GLY A 137 -16.37 -2.04 -3.96
N ALA A 138 -15.09 -1.92 -4.35
CA ALA A 138 -13.99 -1.94 -3.40
C ALA A 138 -14.08 -0.73 -2.43
N ARG A 139 -14.05 -1.00 -1.13
CA ARG A 139 -14.14 0.04 -0.08
C ARG A 139 -12.75 0.39 0.40
N ILE A 140 -12.47 1.69 0.53
CA ILE A 140 -11.28 2.13 1.24
C ILE A 140 -11.43 1.78 2.72
N ARG A 141 -10.32 1.37 3.33
CA ARG A 141 -10.22 1.01 4.76
C ARG A 141 -9.31 1.97 5.51
N ALA A 142 -8.23 2.38 4.85
CA ALA A 142 -7.23 3.25 5.42
C ALA A 142 -6.41 3.97 4.36
N ALA A 143 -5.87 5.12 4.74
CA ALA A 143 -4.75 5.78 4.10
C ALA A 143 -3.48 5.58 4.96
N LYS A 144 -2.32 5.49 4.32
CA LYS A 144 -1.03 5.27 4.98
C LYS A 144 0.05 6.12 4.32
N TYR A 145 1.08 6.48 5.07
CA TYR A 145 2.32 6.99 4.49
C TYR A 145 3.54 6.44 5.21
N GLY A 146 4.67 6.52 4.54
CA GLY A 146 6.00 6.25 5.09
C GLY A 146 7.01 7.25 4.51
N ASP A 147 8.29 6.99 4.73
CA ASP A 147 9.34 7.85 4.17
C ASP A 147 9.32 7.79 2.64
N GLY A 148 9.07 8.93 1.99
CA GLY A 148 9.05 9.04 0.52
C GLY A 148 7.85 8.39 -0.22
N TRP A 149 6.83 7.87 0.49
CA TRP A 149 5.66 7.26 -0.14
C TRP A 149 4.35 7.44 0.65
N ALA A 150 3.23 7.33 -0.05
CA ALA A 150 1.90 7.23 0.54
C ALA A 150 1.05 6.17 -0.16
N GLY A 151 -0.07 5.79 0.43
CA GLY A 151 -0.88 4.73 -0.12
C GLY A 151 -2.27 4.61 0.49
N TYR A 152 -3.09 3.79 -0.16
CA TYR A 152 -4.41 3.42 0.32
C TYR A 152 -4.52 1.91 0.46
N GLN A 153 -5.33 1.48 1.42
CA GLN A 153 -5.77 0.11 1.55
C GLN A 153 -7.25 0.02 1.18
N PHE A 154 -7.56 -0.87 0.23
CA PHE A 154 -8.91 -1.17 -0.20
C PHE A 154 -9.26 -2.63 0.11
N GLU A 155 -10.55 -2.90 0.17
CA GLU A 155 -11.10 -4.23 0.34
C GLU A 155 -12.26 -4.45 -0.62
N HIS A 156 -12.26 -5.58 -1.33
CA HIS A 156 -13.33 -6.00 -2.24
C HIS A 156 -13.50 -7.52 -2.11
N GLU A 157 -14.70 -8.00 -1.83
CA GLU A 157 -15.01 -9.43 -1.67
C GLU A 157 -14.04 -10.15 -0.69
N GLY A 158 -13.73 -9.50 0.44
CA GLY A 158 -12.77 -10.01 1.45
C GLY A 158 -11.29 -9.96 1.02
N ARG A 159 -10.99 -9.55 -0.22
CA ARG A 159 -9.63 -9.40 -0.73
C ARG A 159 -9.11 -8.00 -0.51
N ARG A 160 -7.85 -7.91 -0.07
CA ARG A 160 -7.19 -6.63 0.22
C ARG A 160 -6.34 -6.18 -0.97
N PHE A 161 -6.51 -4.92 -1.35
CA PHE A 161 -5.71 -4.23 -2.34
C PHE A 161 -4.96 -3.07 -1.68
N ARG A 162 -3.78 -2.76 -2.19
CA ARG A 162 -2.94 -1.67 -1.70
C ARG A 162 -2.45 -0.86 -2.87
N LEU A 163 -2.76 0.42 -2.88
CA LEU A 163 -2.18 1.38 -3.81
C LEU A 163 -1.01 2.07 -3.10
N PHE A 164 0.17 2.05 -3.72
CA PHE A 164 1.33 2.81 -3.30
C PHE A 164 1.57 3.96 -4.27
N MET A 165 2.13 5.06 -3.78
CA MET A 165 2.32 6.32 -4.48
C MET A 165 3.64 6.94 -4.04
N SER A 166 4.51 7.32 -4.98
CA SER A 166 5.79 7.95 -4.66
C SER A 166 6.27 8.83 -5.81
N ARG A 167 7.07 9.86 -5.51
CA ARG A 167 7.81 10.68 -6.50
C ARG A 167 9.11 10.02 -6.97
N CYS A 168 9.30 8.72 -6.71
CA CYS A 168 10.48 7.99 -7.16
C CYS A 168 10.69 8.14 -8.67
N ASN A 169 11.93 8.45 -9.08
CA ASN A 169 12.29 8.70 -10.48
C ASN A 169 12.25 7.43 -11.34
N LYS A 170 12.69 6.29 -10.78
CA LYS A 170 12.90 5.02 -11.50
C LYS A 170 12.24 3.81 -10.81
N PRO A 171 10.93 3.86 -10.49
CA PRO A 171 10.28 2.79 -9.72
C PRO A 171 9.95 1.56 -10.56
N PHE A 172 10.01 1.66 -11.89
CA PHE A 172 9.60 0.61 -12.83
C PHE A 172 10.73 0.13 -13.75
N ASP A 173 11.98 0.48 -13.44
CA ASP A 173 13.14 0.03 -14.21
C ASP A 173 13.23 -1.50 -14.18
N GLY A 174 13.09 -2.13 -15.35
CA GLY A 174 13.07 -3.59 -15.51
C GLY A 174 11.68 -4.24 -15.36
N ALA A 175 10.62 -3.45 -15.17
CA ALA A 175 9.25 -3.98 -15.20
C ALA A 175 8.77 -4.18 -16.65
N ARG A 176 7.94 -5.21 -16.86
CA ARG A 176 7.33 -5.46 -18.17
C ARG A 176 6.32 -4.37 -18.48
N VAL A 177 6.41 -3.74 -19.65
CA VAL A 177 5.46 -2.72 -20.09
C VAL A 177 4.31 -3.37 -20.85
N VAL A 178 3.08 -2.96 -20.53
CA VAL A 178 1.85 -3.38 -21.21
C VAL A 178 1.00 -2.15 -21.48
N THR A 179 0.60 -1.94 -22.72
CA THR A 179 -0.29 -0.84 -23.11
C THR A 179 -1.74 -1.30 -23.06
N LYS A 180 -2.58 -0.61 -22.26
CA LYS A 180 -4.03 -0.81 -22.22
C LYS A 180 -4.75 0.54 -22.17
N ALA A 181 -5.88 0.66 -22.86
CA ALA A 181 -6.65 1.92 -22.93
C ALA A 181 -5.77 3.14 -23.34
N GLY A 182 -4.80 2.94 -24.23
CA GLY A 182 -3.87 3.99 -24.68
C GLY A 182 -2.85 4.46 -23.64
N LYS A 183 -2.67 3.71 -22.54
CA LYS A 183 -1.76 4.05 -21.43
C LYS A 183 -0.78 2.92 -21.17
N GLU A 184 0.44 3.29 -20.81
CA GLU A 184 1.48 2.37 -20.40
C GLU A 184 1.29 1.96 -18.93
N PHE A 185 1.29 0.65 -18.71
CA PHE A 185 1.30 0.04 -17.40
C PHE A 185 2.56 -0.80 -17.21
N TYR A 186 3.12 -0.77 -16.01
CA TYR A 186 4.32 -1.49 -15.61
C TYR A 186 3.91 -2.67 -14.73
N VAL A 187 4.15 -3.88 -15.23
CA VAL A 187 3.68 -5.12 -14.60
C VAL A 187 4.81 -5.74 -13.78
N GLY A 188 4.50 -6.01 -12.52
CA GLY A 188 5.31 -6.78 -11.57
C GLY A 188 4.41 -7.74 -10.76
N LYS A 189 4.52 -7.75 -9.43
CA LYS A 189 3.52 -8.41 -8.56
C LYS A 189 2.19 -7.67 -8.44
N GLY A 190 2.11 -6.53 -9.11
CA GLY A 190 1.02 -5.58 -9.15
C GLY A 190 1.03 -4.85 -10.49
N ILE A 191 0.24 -3.79 -10.58
CA ILE A 191 0.11 -2.98 -11.79
C ILE A 191 0.50 -1.56 -11.43
N GLY A 192 1.55 -1.06 -12.07
CA GLY A 192 2.06 0.29 -11.90
C GLY A 192 1.77 1.18 -13.09
N TRP A 193 1.76 2.48 -12.84
CA TRP A 193 1.67 3.50 -13.89
C TRP A 193 2.35 4.78 -13.40
N LYS A 194 2.73 5.66 -14.34
CA LYS A 194 3.24 6.99 -14.03
C LYS A 194 2.23 8.04 -14.47
N GLN A 195 1.99 9.03 -13.62
CA GLN A 195 1.13 10.16 -13.96
C GLN A 195 1.58 11.40 -13.18
N ASN A 196 1.76 12.52 -13.88
CA ASN A 196 2.13 13.81 -13.28
C ASN A 196 3.36 13.76 -12.36
N GLY A 197 4.42 13.04 -12.76
CA GLY A 197 5.64 12.90 -11.97
C GLY A 197 5.50 11.99 -10.73
N ILE A 198 4.41 11.24 -10.62
CA ILE A 198 4.17 10.30 -9.53
C ILE A 198 4.02 8.91 -10.10
N ALA A 199 4.68 7.97 -9.44
CA ALA A 199 4.51 6.56 -9.70
C ALA A 199 3.47 5.99 -8.75
N TYR A 200 2.53 5.26 -9.34
CA TYR A 200 1.48 4.55 -8.65
C TYR A 200 1.70 3.06 -8.83
N TYR A 201 1.45 2.26 -7.80
CA TYR A 201 1.58 0.82 -7.87
C TYR A 201 0.50 0.12 -7.06
N LEU A 202 -0.39 -0.60 -7.74
CA LEU A 202 -1.50 -1.32 -7.15
C LEU A 202 -1.15 -2.80 -7.00
N ARG A 203 -1.28 -3.35 -5.78
CA ARG A 203 -0.98 -4.76 -5.46
C ARG A 203 -2.08 -5.39 -4.62
N GLY A 204 -2.15 -6.73 -4.64
CA GLY A 204 -3.12 -7.50 -3.87
C GLY A 204 -4.34 -7.88 -4.69
N GLY A 205 -5.24 -8.63 -4.05
CA GLY A 205 -6.40 -9.26 -4.68
C GLY A 205 -6.09 -10.04 -5.97
N ASP A 206 -7.10 -10.30 -6.76
CA ASP A 206 -6.96 -10.94 -8.07
C ASP A 206 -6.52 -9.95 -9.16
N GLU A 207 -5.93 -10.52 -10.21
CA GLU A 207 -5.37 -9.76 -11.31
C GLU A 207 -6.44 -9.02 -12.13
N ALA A 208 -7.60 -9.63 -12.36
CA ALA A 208 -8.68 -9.03 -13.16
C ALA A 208 -9.20 -7.74 -12.51
N THR A 209 -9.54 -7.80 -11.22
CA THR A 209 -9.98 -6.63 -10.45
C THR A 209 -8.89 -5.58 -10.39
N ARG A 210 -7.63 -5.99 -10.21
CA ARG A 210 -6.49 -5.07 -10.17
C ARG A 210 -6.31 -4.29 -11.48
N TRP A 211 -6.48 -4.94 -12.64
CA TRP A 211 -6.44 -4.26 -13.93
C TRP A 211 -7.57 -3.26 -14.09
N ASN A 212 -8.78 -3.64 -13.71
CA ASN A 212 -9.94 -2.74 -13.77
C ASN A 212 -9.72 -1.50 -12.89
N MET A 213 -9.25 -1.69 -11.66
CA MET A 213 -8.92 -0.61 -10.73
C MET A 213 -7.80 0.30 -11.27
N ALA A 214 -6.73 -0.28 -11.85
CA ALA A 214 -5.62 0.51 -12.39
C ALA A 214 -6.05 1.39 -13.56
N ILE A 215 -6.85 0.85 -14.50
CA ILE A 215 -7.39 1.59 -15.65
C ILE A 215 -8.34 2.71 -15.18
N GLU A 216 -9.21 2.41 -14.21
CA GLU A 216 -10.11 3.40 -13.60
C GLU A 216 -9.35 4.54 -12.90
N CYS A 217 -8.26 4.23 -12.19
CA CYS A 217 -7.45 5.27 -11.55
C CYS A 217 -6.86 6.24 -12.56
N VAL A 218 -6.26 5.73 -13.64
CA VAL A 218 -5.63 6.57 -14.66
C VAL A 218 -6.65 7.49 -15.33
N THR A 219 -7.81 6.95 -15.70
CA THR A 219 -8.89 7.71 -16.36
C THR A 219 -9.57 8.74 -15.43
N SER A 220 -9.77 8.39 -14.16
CA SER A 220 -10.36 9.29 -13.16
C SER A 220 -9.48 10.50 -12.87
N ILE A 221 -8.16 10.32 -12.77
CA ILE A 221 -7.20 11.40 -12.51
C ILE A 221 -7.17 12.41 -13.66
N GLU A 222 -7.28 11.95 -14.91
CA GLU A 222 -7.36 12.85 -16.08
C GLU A 222 -8.65 13.66 -16.08
N SER A 223 -9.76 13.04 -15.70
CA SER A 223 -11.07 13.69 -15.58
C SER A 223 -11.04 14.87 -14.59
N GLN A 224 -10.25 14.76 -13.52
CA GLN A 224 -10.09 15.83 -12.53
C GLN A 224 -9.22 17.00 -13.05
N ARG A 225 -8.31 16.73 -14.00
CA ARG A 225 -7.49 17.76 -14.65
C ARG A 225 -8.28 18.51 -15.71
N ALA A 226 -9.08 17.81 -16.52
CA ALA A 226 -9.92 18.42 -17.55
C ALA A 226 -10.97 19.40 -16.99
N ARG A 227 -11.35 19.26 -15.71
CA ARG A 227 -12.26 20.19 -15.02
C ARG A 227 -11.57 21.39 -14.36
N ARG A 228 -10.24 21.48 -14.44
CA ARG A 228 -9.43 22.56 -13.84
C ARG A 228 -8.72 23.43 -14.89
N LEU A 229 -9.01 23.20 -16.18
CA LEU A 229 -8.64 24.04 -17.31
C LEU A 229 -9.93 24.65 -17.87
#